data_AF-A0A7J9W320-F1
#
_entry.id   AF-A0A7J9W320-F1
#
_cell.length_a   1.000
_cell.length_b   1.000
_cell.length_c   1.000
_cell.angle_alpha   90.00
_cell.angle_beta   90.00
_cell.angle_gamma   90.00
#
_symmetry.space_group_name_H-M   'P 1'
#
loop_
_entity.id
_entity.type
_entity.pdbx_description
1 polymer ?
#
loop_
_entity_poly.entity_id
_entity_poly.type
_entity_poly.pdbx_seq_one_letter_code
_entity_poly.pdbx_strand_id
1 'polypeptide(L)'
;MAAGGGPPAAGLQVRFADADGLVRARVDMFLPEYRTVGEADGAGKYADPGALFTEKQREGWLRDAHHLQVVRWVPPEMANAGGRAAVVDRFHRAFVRNSR
;
A
#
# COMPACT_ATOMS: atom_id res chain seq x y z
N MET A 1 -9.95 -25.60 -13.29
CA MET A 1 -9.23 -24.35 -13.63
C MET A 1 -10.24 -23.22 -13.55
N ALA A 2 -10.15 -22.34 -12.56
CA ALA A 2 -11.04 -21.19 -12.45
C ALA A 2 -10.30 -19.96 -13.00
N ALA A 3 -10.72 -19.50 -14.17
CA ALA A 3 -10.41 -18.19 -14.71
C ALA A 3 -11.53 -17.22 -14.28
N GLY A 4 -11.18 -16.02 -13.82
CA GLY A 4 -12.13 -14.92 -13.64
C GLY A 4 -12.51 -14.60 -12.18
N GLY A 5 -11.55 -14.17 -11.37
CA GLY A 5 -11.83 -13.29 -10.24
C GLY A 5 -11.30 -11.91 -10.60
N GLY A 6 -12.17 -10.91 -10.68
CA GLY A 6 -11.71 -9.52 -10.72
C GLY A 6 -10.80 -9.25 -9.51
N PRO A 7 -9.93 -8.22 -9.56
CA PRO A 7 -9.15 -7.87 -8.39
C PRO A 7 -10.11 -7.69 -7.19
N PRO A 8 -9.69 -8.09 -5.98
CA PRO A 8 -10.51 -7.91 -4.77
C PRO A 8 -11.02 -6.47 -4.73
N ALA A 9 -12.23 -6.24 -4.22
CA ALA A 9 -12.84 -4.91 -4.16
C ALA A 9 -11.96 -3.97 -3.32
N ALA A 10 -11.03 -3.29 -3.99
CA ALA A 10 -10.07 -2.43 -3.35
C ALA A 10 -10.68 -1.05 -3.17
N GLY A 11 -10.64 -0.54 -1.95
CA GLY A 11 -10.92 0.86 -1.70
C GLY A 11 -9.78 1.70 -2.28
N LEU A 12 -10.08 2.72 -3.06
CA LEU A 12 -9.09 3.66 -3.57
C LEU A 12 -9.06 4.91 -2.70
N GLN A 13 -7.88 5.51 -2.51
CA GLN A 13 -7.70 6.77 -1.78
C GLN A 13 -8.31 6.75 -0.36
N VAL A 14 -8.22 5.60 0.33
CA VAL A 14 -8.84 5.38 1.64
C VAL A 14 -8.12 6.16 2.72
N ARG A 15 -8.89 6.79 3.61
CA ARG A 15 -8.38 7.57 4.74
C ARG A 15 -8.38 6.73 6.01
N PHE A 16 -7.28 6.81 6.77
CA PHE A 16 -7.14 6.23 8.10
C PHE A 16 -7.04 7.35 9.12
N ALA A 17 -7.88 7.29 10.14
CA ALA A 17 -7.93 8.24 11.24
C ALA A 17 -7.41 7.62 12.53
N ASP A 18 -6.85 8.45 13.40
CA ASP A 18 -6.50 8.06 14.77
C ASP A 18 -7.74 7.97 15.67
N ALA A 19 -7.52 7.67 16.95
CA ALA A 19 -8.57 7.53 17.95
C ALA A 19 -9.39 8.81 18.19
N ASP A 20 -8.81 9.98 17.89
CA ASP A 20 -9.47 11.28 18.00
C ASP A 20 -10.24 11.65 16.72
N GLY A 21 -10.25 10.77 15.71
CA GLY A 21 -10.89 10.98 14.42
C GLY A 21 -10.08 11.84 13.44
N LEU A 22 -8.82 12.17 13.76
CA LEU A 22 -7.96 12.94 12.88
C LEU A 22 -7.34 12.03 11.82
N VAL A 23 -7.53 12.37 10.54
CA VAL A 23 -6.95 11.62 9.41
C VAL A 23 -5.43 11.78 9.42
N ARG A 24 -4.69 10.69 9.67
CA ARG A 24 -3.22 10.66 9.66
C ARG A 24 -2.62 10.08 8.39
N ALA A 25 -3.39 9.29 7.64
CA ALA A 25 -2.95 8.73 6.38
C ALA A 25 -4.07 8.70 5.34
N ARG A 26 -3.68 8.84 4.07
CA ARG A 26 -4.47 8.44 2.91
C ARG A 26 -3.60 7.50 2.08
N VAL A 27 -4.16 6.35 1.70
CA VAL A 27 -3.45 5.31 0.93
C VAL A 27 -4.04 5.19 -0.46
N ASP A 28 -3.21 4.90 -1.47
CA ASP A 28 -3.70 4.81 -2.85
C ASP A 28 -4.69 3.66 -3.06
N MET A 29 -4.42 2.52 -2.43
CA MET A 29 -5.22 1.31 -2.51
C MET A 29 -5.30 0.63 -1.13
N PHE A 30 -6.48 0.16 -0.76
CA PHE A 30 -6.71 -0.63 0.45
C PHE A 30 -7.51 -1.90 0.14
N LEU A 31 -6.95 -3.03 0.55
CA LEU A 31 -7.51 -4.37 0.42
C LEU A 31 -7.86 -4.87 1.84
N PRO A 32 -9.08 -4.61 2.33
CA PRO A 32 -9.44 -4.85 3.73
C PRO A 32 -9.37 -6.32 4.12
N GLU A 33 -9.78 -7.23 3.23
CA GLU A 33 -9.74 -8.68 3.44
C GLU A 33 -8.34 -9.18 3.79
N TYR A 34 -7.31 -8.56 3.22
CA TYR A 34 -5.91 -8.95 3.44
C TYR A 34 -5.16 -8.00 4.37
N ARG A 35 -5.83 -7.02 4.97
CA ARG A 35 -5.22 -5.96 5.81
C ARG A 35 -3.97 -5.36 5.14
N THR A 36 -4.07 -5.11 3.84
CA THR A 36 -2.93 -4.70 3.00
C THR A 36 -3.26 -3.40 2.28
N VAL A 37 -2.31 -2.47 2.25
CA VAL A 37 -2.40 -1.24 1.48
C VAL A 37 -1.34 -1.21 0.38
N GLY A 38 -1.69 -0.63 -0.75
CA GLY A 38 -0.81 -0.39 -1.90
C GLY A 38 -0.55 1.10 -2.08
N GLU A 39 0.69 1.48 -2.36
CA GLU A 39 1.10 2.87 -2.58
C GLU A 39 1.97 2.98 -3.84
N ALA A 40 1.60 3.88 -4.74
CA ALA A 40 2.41 4.27 -5.88
C ALA A 40 3.45 5.31 -5.43
N ASP A 41 4.71 4.88 -5.34
CA ASP A 41 5.82 5.67 -4.81
C ASP A 41 6.51 6.46 -5.93
N GLY A 42 6.06 7.71 -6.14
CA GLY A 42 6.65 8.63 -7.11
C GLY A 42 7.85 9.41 -6.54
N ALA A 43 8.76 9.82 -7.44
CA ALA A 43 9.97 10.56 -7.08
C ALA A 43 9.74 12.05 -6.71
N GLY A 44 8.53 12.59 -6.90
CA GLY A 44 8.26 14.03 -6.72
C GLY A 44 8.55 14.57 -5.30
N LYS A 45 8.43 13.70 -4.29
CA LYS A 45 8.69 14.02 -2.88
C LYS A 45 10.16 14.13 -2.48
N TYR A 46 11.10 13.71 -3.34
CA TYR A 46 12.53 13.73 -3.01
C TYR A 46 13.14 15.14 -3.03
N ALA A 47 12.39 16.15 -3.48
CA ALA A 47 12.79 17.55 -3.38
C ALA A 47 12.68 18.12 -1.95
N ASP A 48 11.98 17.44 -1.04
CA ASP A 48 11.78 17.87 0.35
C ASP A 48 12.06 16.71 1.33
N PRO A 49 13.17 16.76 2.09
CA PRO A 49 13.46 15.77 3.13
C PRO A 49 12.36 15.64 4.19
N GLY A 50 11.62 16.72 4.49
CA GLY A 50 10.51 16.70 5.45
C GLY A 50 9.34 15.85 4.98
N ALA A 51 9.05 15.87 3.67
CA ALA A 51 8.06 15.00 3.05
C ALA A 51 8.45 13.51 3.19
N LEU A 52 9.73 13.18 2.98
CA LEU A 52 10.22 11.81 3.14
C LEU A 52 10.12 11.31 4.59
N PHE A 53 10.44 12.16 5.56
CA PHE A 53 10.32 11.79 6.98
C PHE A 53 8.86 11.58 7.38
N THR A 54 7.99 12.51 7.00
CA THR A 54 6.53 12.40 7.24
C THR A 54 5.98 11.11 6.65
N GLU A 55 6.40 10.74 5.45
CA GLU A 55 5.95 9.50 4.83
C GLU A 55 6.42 8.25 5.57
N LYS A 56 7.67 8.23 6.06
CA LYS A 56 8.15 7.11 6.89
C LYS A 56 7.35 6.97 8.18
N GLN A 57 7.03 8.07 8.85
CA GLN A 57 6.20 8.04 10.06
C GLN A 57 4.78 7.55 9.76
N ARG A 58 4.20 7.99 8.63
CA ARG A 58 2.89 7.52 8.15
C ARG A 58 2.88 6.02 7.87
N GLU A 59 3.92 5.50 7.22
CA GLU A 59 4.07 4.06 6.98
C GLU A 59 4.18 3.28 8.29
N GLY A 60 5.02 3.75 9.22
CA GLY A 60 5.14 3.17 10.56
C GLY A 60 3.81 3.13 11.29
N TRP A 61 3.05 4.22 11.28
CA TRP A 61 1.74 4.30 11.91
C TRP A 61 0.71 3.31 11.29
N LEU A 62 0.68 3.17 9.96
CA LEU A 62 -0.18 2.17 9.30
C LEU A 62 0.18 0.73 9.71
N ARG A 63 1.48 0.45 9.89
CA ARG A 63 1.97 -0.87 10.32
C ARG A 63 1.69 -1.13 11.79
N ASP A 64 1.91 -0.16 12.66
CA ASP A 64 1.90 -0.39 14.11
C ASP A 64 0.51 -0.20 14.71
N ALA A 65 -0.22 0.84 14.29
CA ALA A 65 -1.54 1.16 14.85
C ALA A 65 -2.69 0.40 14.16
N HIS A 66 -2.57 0.13 12.86
CA HIS A 66 -3.62 -0.56 12.09
C HIS A 66 -3.25 -2.03 11.74
N HIS A 67 -2.02 -2.45 12.05
CA HIS A 67 -1.47 -3.77 11.71
C HIS A 67 -1.66 -4.12 10.23
N LEU A 68 -1.28 -3.18 9.36
CA LEU A 68 -1.37 -3.33 7.92
C LEU A 68 -0.02 -3.73 7.31
N GLN A 69 -0.07 -4.52 6.24
CA GLN A 69 1.07 -4.63 5.32
C GLN A 69 1.03 -3.46 4.34
N VAL A 70 2.18 -2.81 4.12
CA VAL A 70 2.33 -1.77 3.10
C VAL A 70 3.16 -2.32 1.94
N VAL A 71 2.57 -2.32 0.75
CA VAL A 71 3.21 -2.70 -0.52
C VAL A 71 3.43 -1.44 -1.34
N ARG A 72 4.68 -1.20 -1.75
CA ARG A 72 5.05 -0.04 -2.58
C ARG A 72 5.59 -0.49 -3.93
N TRP A 73 5.37 0.33 -4.94
CA TRP A 73 6.01 0.21 -6.25
C TRP A 73 6.36 1.58 -6.81
N VAL A 74 7.38 1.62 -7.66
CA VAL A 74 7.83 2.86 -8.33
C VAL A 74 7.44 2.84 -9.81
N PRO A 75 7.31 4.02 -10.47
CA PRO A 75 6.90 4.08 -11.88
C PRO A 75 7.71 3.19 -12.85
N PRO A 76 9.05 3.07 -12.74
CA PRO A 76 9.82 2.17 -13.61
C PRO A 76 9.36 0.70 -13.60
N GLU A 77 8.79 0.22 -12.50
CA GLU A 77 8.32 -1.17 -12.39
C GLU A 77 7.06 -1.41 -13.20
N MET A 78 6.28 -0.36 -13.47
CA MET A 78 5.06 -0.46 -14.26
C MET A 78 5.34 -0.49 -15.77
N ALA A 79 6.55 -0.11 -16.19
CA ALA A 79 6.92 0.03 -17.59
C ALA A 79 7.00 -1.30 -18.37
N ASN A 80 7.18 -2.44 -17.68
CA ASN A 80 7.31 -3.74 -18.32
C ASN A 80 6.58 -4.86 -17.56
N ALA A 81 6.36 -6.00 -18.23
CA ALA A 81 5.60 -7.11 -17.68
C ALA A 81 6.26 -7.74 -16.44
N GLY A 82 7.59 -7.86 -16.43
CA GLY A 82 8.33 -8.43 -15.31
C GLY A 82 8.21 -7.58 -14.03
N GLY A 83 8.31 -6.26 -14.16
CA GLY A 83 8.13 -5.34 -13.03
C GLY A 83 6.71 -5.39 -12.47
N ARG A 84 5.69 -5.43 -13.34
CA ARG A 84 4.28 -5.61 -12.90
C ARG A 84 4.08 -6.93 -12.18
N ALA A 85 4.63 -8.03 -12.69
CA ALA A 85 4.57 -9.34 -12.03
C ALA A 85 5.24 -9.31 -10.65
N ALA A 86 6.41 -8.67 -10.52
CA ALA A 86 7.10 -8.54 -9.25
C ALA A 86 6.30 -7.75 -8.19
N VAL A 87 5.49 -6.77 -8.62
CA VAL A 87 4.59 -6.02 -7.73
C VAL A 87 3.41 -6.88 -7.29
N VAL A 88 2.81 -7.64 -8.21
CA VAL A 88 1.75 -8.62 -7.87
C VAL A 88 2.28 -9.64 -6.85
N ASP A 89 3.49 -10.16 -7.05
CA ASP A 89 4.11 -11.10 -6.10
C ASP A 89 4.32 -10.49 -4.70
N ARG A 90 4.60 -9.18 -4.61
CA ARG A 90 4.68 -8.50 -3.29
C ARG A 90 3.32 -8.49 -2.60
N PHE A 91 2.24 -8.19 -3.32
CA PHE A 91 0.89 -8.26 -2.78
C PHE A 91 0.58 -9.66 -2.28
N HIS A 92 0.87 -10.70 -3.06
CA HIS A 92 0.65 -12.08 -2.65
C HIS A 92 1.43 -12.44 -1.37
N ARG A 93 2.70 -12.03 -1.27
CA ARG A 93 3.49 -12.21 -0.04
C ARG A 93 2.92 -11.44 1.15
N ALA A 94 2.39 -10.24 0.95
CA ALA A 94 1.76 -9.45 1.99
C ALA A 94 0.48 -10.12 2.51
N PHE A 95 -0.35 -10.64 1.62
CA PHE A 95 -1.58 -11.36 1.98
C PHE A 95 -1.26 -12.56 2.87
N VAL A 96 -0.28 -13.38 2.46
CA VAL A 96 0.15 -14.56 3.23
C VAL A 96 0.67 -14.22 4.63
N ARG A 97 1.31 -13.05 4.81
CA ARG A 97 1.82 -12.64 6.14
C ARG A 97 0.71 -12.32 7.12
N ASN A 98 -0.43 -11.81 6.66
CA ASN A 98 -1.55 -11.43 7.51
C ASN A 98 -2.60 -12.53 7.69
N SER A 99 -2.49 -13.64 6.94
CA SER A 99 -3.36 -14.81 7.09
C SER A 99 -2.86 -15.82 8.15
N ARG A 100 -1.78 -15.50 8.88
CA ARG A 100 -1.23 -16.28 10.00
C ARG A 100 -1.55 -15.61 11.32
#